data_AF-A0A9C9CB99-F1
#
_entry.id   AF-A0A9C9CB99-F1
#
_cell.length_a   1.000
_cell.length_b   1.000
_cell.length_c   1.000
_cell.angle_alpha   90.00
_cell.angle_beta   90.00
_cell.angle_gamma   90.00
#
_symmetry.space_group_name_H-M   'P 1'
#
loop_
_entity.id
_entity.type
_entity.pdbx_description
1 polymer ?
#
loop_
_entity_poly.entity_id
_entity_poly.type
_entity_poly.pdbx_seq_one_letter_code
_entity_poly.pdbx_strand_id
1 'polypeptide(L)' 'MWLFWLLILVAIALAVKYFMNNAARNQSETPMEILQKRYARGEIDEDEFVRRRNELSK' A
#
# COMPACT_ATOMS: atom_id res chain seq x y z
N MET A 1 -4.23 -11.35 36.74
CA MET A 1 -5.43 -11.36 35.87
C MET A 1 -5.42 -10.24 34.83
N TRP A 2 -5.17 -8.97 35.19
CA TRP A 2 -5.13 -7.86 34.22
C TRP A 2 -3.85 -7.79 33.36
N LEU A 3 -2.71 -8.23 33.90
CA LEU A 3 -1.44 -8.33 33.14
C LEU A 3 -1.55 -9.23 31.90
N PHE A 4 -2.34 -10.31 31.99
CA PHE A 4 -2.54 -11.24 30.89
C PHE A 4 -3.28 -10.56 29.73
N TRP A 5 -4.30 -9.75 30.04
CA TRP A 5 -5.01 -8.93 29.06
C TRP A 5 -4.13 -7.84 28.44
N LEU A 6 -3.25 -7.22 29.23
CA LEU A 6 -2.28 -6.24 28.71
C LEU A 6 -1.32 -6.90 27.70
N LEU A 7 -0.82 -8.09 28.02
CA LEU A 7 0.06 -8.87 27.13
C LEU A 7 -0.63 -9.24 25.82
N ILE A 8 -1.89 -9.69 25.89
CA ILE A 8 -2.72 -9.97 24.72
C ILE A 8 -2.90 -8.72 23.86
N LEU A 9 -3.19 -7.58 24.47
CA LEU A 9 -3.44 -6.33 23.74
C LEU A 9 -2.18 -5.85 23.02
N VAL A 10 -1.01 -5.96 23.65
CA VAL A 10 0.30 -5.68 23.03
C VAL A 10 0.57 -6.65 21.87
N ALA A 11 0.31 -7.95 22.06
CA ALA A 11 0.50 -8.95 21.01
C ALA A 11 -0.38 -8.68 19.77
N ILE A 12 -1.65 -8.32 19.99
CA ILE A 12 -2.59 -7.96 18.91
C ILE A 12 -2.11 -6.68 18.19
N ALA A 13 -1.70 -5.65 18.93
CA ALA A 13 -1.20 -4.41 18.35
C ALA A 13 0.04 -4.64 17.47
N LEU A 14 0.97 -5.49 17.93
CA LEU A 14 2.16 -5.87 17.17
C LEU A 14 1.80 -6.68 15.93
N ALA A 15 0.86 -7.63 16.03
CA ALA A 15 0.38 -8.39 14.89
C ALA A 15 -0.24 -7.46 13.84
N VAL A 16 -1.17 -6.58 14.22
CA VAL A 16 -1.81 -5.62 13.31
C VAL A 16 -0.77 -4.71 12.65
N LYS A 17 0.20 -4.18 13.40
CA LYS A 17 1.29 -3.36 12.83
C LYS A 17 2.10 -4.15 11.81
N TYR A 18 2.42 -5.41 12.09
CA TYR A 18 3.15 -6.27 11.16
C TYR A 18 2.34 -6.54 9.90
N PHE A 19 1.04 -6.84 10.03
CA PHE A 19 0.14 -7.07 8.91
C PHE A 19 -0.12 -5.81 8.08
N MET A 20 -0.26 -4.62 8.67
CA MET A 20 -0.38 -3.35 7.93
C MET A 20 0.91 -3.01 7.17
N ASN A 21 2.06 -3.20 7.80
CA ASN A 21 3.36 -2.93 7.17
C ASN A 21 3.67 -3.94 6.06
N ASN A 22 3.24 -5.20 6.22
CA ASN A 22 3.28 -6.18 5.14
C ASN A 22 2.21 -5.92 4.08
N ALA A 23 1.01 -5.44 4.42
CA ALA A 23 -0.01 -5.05 3.45
C ALA A 23 0.43 -3.84 2.61
N ALA A 24 1.19 -2.91 3.16
CA ALA A 24 1.84 -1.84 2.39
C ALA A 24 2.97 -2.35 1.47
N ARG A 25 3.47 -3.58 1.69
CA ARG A 25 4.54 -4.22 0.90
C ARG A 25 4.03 -5.33 -0.03
N ASN A 26 2.85 -5.89 0.27
CA ASN A 26 2.14 -6.97 -0.44
C ASN A 26 0.81 -6.54 -1.06
N GLN A 27 0.38 -5.29 -0.91
CA GLN A 27 -0.27 -4.63 -2.04
C GLN A 27 0.82 -4.60 -3.10
N SER A 28 0.85 -5.66 -3.91
CA SER A 28 1.29 -5.60 -5.28
C SER A 28 0.65 -4.34 -5.85
N GLU A 29 1.37 -3.21 -5.74
CA GLU A 29 0.88 -1.91 -6.19
C GLU A 29 0.38 -2.20 -7.60
N THR A 30 -0.94 -2.06 -7.76
CA THR A 30 -1.55 -2.36 -9.04
C THR A 30 -0.79 -1.52 -10.07
N PRO A 31 -0.64 -1.97 -11.32
CA PRO A 31 0.05 -1.17 -12.33
C PRO A 31 -0.42 0.30 -12.37
N MET A 32 -1.70 0.52 -12.02
CA MET A 32 -2.35 1.81 -11.81
C MET A 32 -1.78 2.64 -10.63
N GLU A 33 -1.53 2.03 -9.47
CA GLU A 33 -0.93 2.70 -8.30
C GLU A 33 0.53 3.05 -8.55
N ILE A 34 1.28 2.17 -9.22
CA ILE A 34 2.67 2.46 -9.66
C ILE A 34 2.67 3.66 -10.62
N LEU A 35 1.72 3.70 -11.55
CA LEU A 35 1.59 4.80 -12.52
C LEU A 35 1.31 6.14 -11.82
N GLN A 36 0.34 6.17 -10.90
CA GLN A 36 0.00 7.38 -10.14
C GLN A 36 1.17 7.88 -9.30
N LYS A 37 1.92 6.97 -8.69
CA LYS A 37 3.08 7.33 -7.85
C LYS A 37 4.20 7.97 -8.67
N ARG A 38 4.44 7.51 -9.90
CA ARG A 38 5.43 8.10 -10.81
C ARG A 38 4.98 9.46 -11.33
N TYR A 39 3.70 9.60 -11.64
CA TYR A 39 3.12 10.90 -12.02
C TYR A 39 3.23 11.91 -10.87
N ALA A 40 2.89 11.50 -9.65
CA ALA A 40 3.02 12.35 -8.45
C ALA A 40 4.48 12.71 -8.12
N ARG A 41 5.44 11.87 -8.50
CA ARG A 41 6.88 12.17 -8.41
C ARG A 41 7.39 13.06 -9.54
N GLY A 42 6.59 13.30 -10.58
CA GLY A 42 7.00 14.02 -11.79
C GLY A 42 7.95 13.22 -12.68
N GLU A 43 8.01 11.90 -12.53
CA GLU A 43 8.85 11.02 -13.36
C GLU A 43 8.23 10.75 -14.75
N ILE A 44 6.91 10.99 -14.90
CA ILE A 44 6.16 10.84 -16.15
C ILE A 44 5.25 12.04 -16.35
N ASP A 45 5.01 12.40 -17.61
CA ASP A 45 4.15 13.50 -18.02
C ASP A 45 2.65 13.07 -18.04
N GLU A 46 1.73 14.04 -18.08
CA GLU A 46 0.29 13.78 -18.06
C GLU A 46 -0.15 12.95 -19.27
N ASP A 47 0.41 13.26 -20.45
CA ASP A 47 0.16 12.52 -21.70
C ASP A 47 0.56 11.04 -21.58
N GLU A 48 1.71 10.76 -20.97
CA GLU A 48 2.20 9.40 -20.77
C GLU A 48 1.36 8.64 -19.73
N PHE A 49 0.96 9.33 -18.65
CA PHE A 49 0.05 8.79 -17.65
C PHE A 49 -1.30 8.39 -18.26
N VAL A 50 -1.90 9.27 -19.08
CA VAL A 50 -3.20 9.01 -19.71
C VAL A 50 -3.14 7.84 -20.69
N ARG A 51 -2.08 7.74 -21.51
CA ARG A 51 -1.87 6.60 -22.43
C ARG A 51 -1.81 5.27 -21.68
N ARG A 52 -0.93 5.16 -20.69
CA ARG A 52 -0.74 3.91 -19.95
C ARG A 52 -1.94 3.56 -19.07
N ARG A 53 -2.64 4.55 -18.54
CA ARG A 53 -3.92 4.35 -17.83
C ARG A 53 -4.98 3.73 -18.75
N ASN A 54 -5.12 4.23 -19.97
CA ASN A 54 -6.07 3.69 -20.94
C ASN A 54 -5.71 2.28 -21.40
N GLU A 55 -4.41 1.98 -21.56
CA GLU A 55 -3.95 0.62 -21.88
C GLU A 55 -4.24 -0.38 -20.75
N LEU A 56 -4.11 0.05 -19.48
CA LEU A 56 -4.40 -0.78 -18.30
C LEU A 56 -5.90 -0.98 -18.03
N SER A 57 -6.74 -0.11 -18.60
CA SER A 57 -8.21 -0.15 -18.48
C SER A 57 -8.88 -0.97 -19.60
N LYS A 58 -8.09 -1.48 -20.56
CA LYS A 58 -8.56 -2.20 -21.75
C LYS A 58 -8.47 -3.70 -21.56
#